data_AF-A0A2D5K9K6-F1
#
_entry.id   AF-A0A2D5K9K6-F1
#
_cell.length_a   1.000
_cell.length_b   1.000
_cell.length_c   1.000
_cell.angle_alpha   90.00
_cell.angle_beta   90.00
_cell.angle_gamma   90.00
#
_symmetry.space_group_name_H-M   'P 1'
#
loop_
_entity.id
_entity.type
_entity.pdbx_description
1 polymer ?
#
loop_
_entity_poly.entity_id
_entity_poly.type
_entity_poly.pdbx_seq_one_letter_code
_entity_poly.pdbx_strand_id
1 'polypeptide(L)' 'MGARKLKADLIDRISNIDDEIVLGKVKALLELQDFHLNLSEELLAELEQARISVKKGEVISQERMDKNVQQWLSEK' A
#
# COMPACT_ATOMS: atom_id res chain seq x y z
N MET A 1 -17.06 6.51 -20.10
CA MET A 1 -16.29 7.75 -20.33
C MET A 1 -14.82 7.45 -20.06
N GLY A 2 -13.90 7.87 -20.92
CA GLY A 2 -12.47 7.56 -20.77
C GLY A 2 -11.78 8.38 -19.67
N ALA A 3 -10.84 7.77 -18.95
CA ALA A 3 -10.16 8.37 -17.79
C ALA A 3 -9.56 9.77 -18.05
N ARG A 4 -9.06 10.04 -19.27
CA ARG A 4 -8.55 11.37 -19.65
C ARG A 4 -9.61 12.46 -19.65
N LYS A 5 -10.83 12.13 -20.08
CA LYS A 5 -11.96 13.07 -20.11
C LYS A 5 -12.41 13.41 -18.69
N LEU A 6 -12.44 12.42 -17.81
CA LEU A 6 -12.77 12.60 -16.40
C LEU A 6 -11.74 13.50 -15.69
N LYS A 7 -10.45 13.30 -15.98
CA LYS A 7 -9.37 14.12 -15.43
C LYS A 7 -9.47 15.59 -15.87
N ALA A 8 -9.79 15.84 -17.13
CA ALA A 8 -9.97 17.19 -17.65
C ALA A 8 -11.16 17.91 -16.98
N ASP A 9 -12.29 17.21 -16.84
CA ASP A 9 -13.50 17.72 -16.16
C ASP A 9 -13.23 18.07 -14.70
N LEU A 10 -12.45 17.24 -14.00
CA LEU A 10 -12.05 17.49 -12.62
C LEU A 10 -11.17 18.73 -12.49
N ILE A 11 -10.18 18.89 -13.37
CA ILE A 11 -9.29 20.06 -13.36
C ILE A 11 -10.09 21.35 -13.60
N ASP A 12 -11.04 21.34 -14.53
CA ASP A 12 -11.88 22.50 -14.84
C ASP A 12 -12.79 22.87 -13.67
N ARG A 13 -13.40 21.88 -13.01
CA ARG A 13 -14.23 22.12 -11.82
C ARG A 13 -13.43 22.64 -10.63
N ILE A 14 -12.21 22.15 -10.45
CA ILE A 14 -11.29 22.63 -9.41
C ILE A 14 -10.87 24.08 -9.69
N SER A 15 -10.60 24.42 -10.95
CA SER A 15 -10.15 25.77 -11.35
C SER A 15 -11.20 26.86 -11.14
N ASN A 16 -12.48 26.50 -11.01
CA ASN A 16 -13.59 27.42 -10.78
C ASN A 16 -13.99 27.56 -9.28
N ILE A 17 -13.19 27.00 -8.36
CA ILE A 17 -13.40 27.13 -6.92
C ILE A 17 -12.60 28.33 -6.40
N ASP A 18 -13.28 29.39 -5.98
CA ASP A 18 -12.64 30.59 -5.37
C ASP A 18 -12.26 30.40 -3.88
N ASP A 19 -12.54 29.24 -3.30
CA ASP A 19 -12.22 28.91 -1.91
C ASP A 19 -10.82 28.28 -1.81
N GLU A 20 -9.84 29.09 -1.42
CA GLU A 20 -8.44 28.66 -1.22
C GLU A 20 -8.31 27.49 -0.22
N ILE A 21 -9.22 27.37 0.77
CA ILE A 21 -9.21 26.28 1.75
C ILE A 21 -9.61 24.97 1.06
N VAL A 22 -10.61 25.03 0.18
CA VAL A 22 -11.06 23.86 -0.61
C VAL A 22 -9.98 23.45 -1.62
N LEU A 23 -9.38 24.41 -2.32
CA LEU A 23 -8.26 24.14 -3.23
C LEU A 23 -7.07 23.49 -2.52
N GLY A 24 -6.73 23.96 -1.31
CA GLY A 24 -5.68 23.37 -0.49
C GLY A 24 -5.98 21.92 -0.10
N LYS A 25 -7.22 21.61 0.28
CA LYS A 25 -7.65 20.23 0.60
C LYS A 25 -7.65 19.31 -0.63
N VAL A 26 -8.08 19.81 -1.79
CA VAL A 26 -8.04 19.05 -3.04
C VAL A 26 -6.61 18.76 -3.46
N LYS A 27 -5.71 19.74 -3.36
CA LYS A 27 -4.28 19.56 -3.63
C LYS A 27 -3.66 18.52 -2.71
N ALA A 28 -3.94 18.58 -1.41
CA ALA A 28 -3.49 17.58 -0.44
C ALA A 28 -4.00 16.17 -0.77
N LEU A 29 -5.24 16.03 -1.25
CA LEU A 29 -5.80 14.75 -1.68
C LEU A 29 -5.14 14.20 -2.95
N LEU A 30 -4.75 15.07 -3.89
CA LEU A 30 -4.06 14.68 -5.11
C LEU A 30 -2.57 14.37 -4.88
N GLU A 31 -1.97 14.99 -3.86
CA GLU A 31 -0.58 14.77 -3.45
C GLU A 31 -0.41 13.59 -2.49
N LEU A 32 -1.49 13.02 -1.96
CA LEU A 32 -1.46 11.70 -1.33
C LEU A 32 -1.00 10.69 -2.37
N GLN A 33 0.29 10.37 -2.36
CA GLN A 33 0.80 9.20 -3.03
C GLN A 33 0.10 8.01 -2.41
N ASP A 34 -0.72 7.33 -3.21
CA ASP A 34 -1.12 5.98 -2.89
C ASP A 34 0.16 5.16 -2.72
N PHE A 35 0.48 4.80 -1.48
CA PHE A 35 1.48 3.77 -1.21
C PHE A 35 0.90 2.42 -1.66
N HIS A 36 0.97 2.17 -2.97
CA HIS A 36 0.73 0.84 -3.51
C HIS A 36 1.97 0.00 -3.22
N LEU A 37 1.90 -0.80 -2.15
CA LEU A 37 2.86 -1.86 -1.90
C LEU A 37 2.70 -2.92 -3.01
N ASN A 38 3.49 -2.79 -4.06
CA ASN A 38 3.60 -3.81 -5.09
C ASN A 38 4.44 -4.96 -4.54
N LEU A 39 3.79 -6.07 -4.20
CA LEU A 39 4.47 -7.31 -3.85
C LEU A 39 5.08 -7.92 -5.13
N SER A 40 6.33 -8.37 -5.06
CA SER A 40 6.93 -9.14 -6.17
C SER A 40 6.23 -10.49 -6.33
N GLU A 41 6.38 -11.11 -7.49
CA GLU A 41 5.87 -12.48 -7.73
C GLU A 41 6.47 -13.49 -6.73
N GLU A 42 7.74 -13.30 -6.37
CA GLU A 42 8.44 -14.09 -5.35
C GLU A 42 7.75 -13.96 -3.97
N LEU A 43 7.45 -12.73 -3.55
CA LEU A 43 6.80 -12.47 -2.27
C LEU A 43 5.35 -13.00 -2.24
N LEU A 44 4.66 -12.96 -3.38
CA LEU A 44 3.34 -13.59 -3.53
C LEU A 44 3.42 -15.11 -3.41
N ALA A 45 4.44 -15.74 -4.00
CA ALA A 45 4.66 -17.18 -3.90
C ALA A 45 4.97 -17.59 -2.45
N GLU A 46 5.80 -16.83 -1.73
CA GLU A 46 6.09 -17.07 -0.31
C GLU A 46 4.84 -16.97 0.56
N LEU A 47 4.00 -15.96 0.34
CA LEU A 47 2.74 -15.81 1.06
C LEU A 47 1.80 -17.00 0.84
N GLU A 48 1.74 -17.52 -0.38
CA GLU A 48 0.92 -18.69 -0.67
C GLU A 48 1.47 -19.96 -0.02
N GLN A 49 2.80 -20.15 0.00
CA GLN A 49 3.43 -21.24 0.74
C GLN A 49 3.16 -21.13 2.24
N ALA A 50 3.29 -19.94 2.82
CA ALA A 50 3.00 -19.70 4.24
C ALA A 50 1.54 -20.06 4.58
N ARG A 51 0.58 -19.70 3.71
CA ARG A 51 -0.83 -20.10 3.88
C ARG A 51 -1.03 -21.62 3.87
N ILE A 52 -0.32 -22.32 2.98
CA ILE A 52 -0.37 -23.79 2.90
C ILE A 52 0.19 -24.42 4.18
N SER A 53 1.33 -23.95 4.68
CA SER A 53 1.95 -24.44 5.92
C SER A 53 1.05 -24.22 7.14
N VAL A 54 0.43 -23.04 7.27
CA VAL A 54 -0.54 -22.78 8.34
C VAL A 54 -1.72 -23.76 8.29
N LYS A 55 -2.28 -24.03 7.09
CA LYS A 55 -3.36 -25.01 6.93
C LYS A 55 -2.95 -26.43 7.30
N LYS A 56 -1.67 -26.77 7.15
CA LYS A 56 -1.10 -28.07 7.55
C LYS A 56 -0.74 -28.14 9.04
N GLY A 57 -0.92 -27.05 9.80
CA GLY A 57 -0.52 -26.96 11.21
C GLY A 57 0.97 -26.75 11.41
N GLU A 58 1.71 -26.45 10.34
CA GLU A 58 3.12 -26.08 10.38
C GLU A 58 3.23 -24.61 10.81
N VAL A 59 3.06 -24.37 12.11
CA VAL A 59 3.16 -23.04 12.72
C VAL A 59 4.37 -22.97 13.63
N ILE A 60 5.04 -21.82 13.65
CA ILE A 60 6.10 -21.54 14.60
C ILE A 60 5.50 -20.84 15.82
N SER A 61 6.06 -21.08 17.01
CA SER A 61 5.67 -20.32 18.19
C SER A 61 6.13 -18.87 18.06
N GLN A 62 5.36 -17.96 18.67
CA GLN A 62 5.69 -16.53 18.69
C GLN A 62 7.12 -16.29 19.20
N GLU A 63 7.50 -16.98 20.28
CA GLU A 63 8.82 -16.87 20.90
C GLU A 63 9.97 -17.29 19.95
N ARG A 64 9.72 -18.21 19.02
CA ARG A 64 10.69 -18.61 18.00
C ARG A 64 10.73 -17.62 16.83
N MET A 65 9.59 -17.04 16.48
CA MET A 65 9.51 -15.95 15.49
C MET A 65 10.28 -14.72 15.97
N ASP A 66 10.07 -14.33 17.23
CA ASP A 66 10.71 -13.16 17.83
C ASP A 66 12.25 -13.31 17.84
N LYS A 67 12.76 -14.51 18.13
CA LYS A 67 14.21 -14.82 18.03
C LYS A 67 14.73 -14.69 16.60
N ASN A 68 14.00 -15.22 15.62
CA ASN A 68 14.41 -15.14 14.21
C ASN A 68 14.44 -13.68 13.72
N VAL A 69 13.45 -12.87 14.12
CA VAL A 69 13.38 -11.44 13.76
C VAL A 69 14.53 -10.68 14.42
N GLN A 70 14.82 -10.92 15.70
CA GLN A 70 15.96 -10.29 16.37
C GLN A 70 17.29 -10.65 15.72
N GLN A 71 17.47 -11.91 15.32
CA GLN A 71 18.68 -12.35 14.64
C GLN A 71 18.85 -11.66 13.29
N TRP A 72 17.80 -11.59 12.48
CA TRP A 72 17.79 -10.86 11.21
C TRP A 72 18.10 -9.36 11.38
N LEU A 73 17.55 -8.72 12.41
CA LEU A 73 17.83 -7.32 12.72
C LEU A 73 19.28 -7.08 13.21
N SER A 74 19.91 -8.11 13.78
CA SER A 74 21.28 -8.06 14.30
C SER A 74 22.37 -8.41 13.28
N GLU A 75 22.01 -8.96 12.11
CA GLU A 75 22.94 -9.26 11.01
C GLU A 75 23.29 -8.03 10.14
N LYS A 76 23.13 -6.82 10.71
CA LYS A 76 23.56 -5.53 10.14
C LYS A 76 24.74 -4.97 10.92
#